data_AF-A0A174QRE0-F1
#
_entry.id   AF-A0A174QRE0-F1
#
_cell.length_a   1.000
_cell.length_b   1.000
_cell.length_c   1.000
_cell.angle_alpha   90.00
_cell.angle_beta   90.00
_cell.angle_gamma   90.00
#
_symmetry.space_group_name_H-M   'P 1'
#
loop_
_entity.id
_entity.type
_entity.pdbx_description
1 polymer ?
#
loop_
_entity_poly.entity_id
_entity_poly.type
_entity_poly.pdbx_seq_one_letter_code
_entity_poly.pdbx_strand_id
1 'polypeptide(L)'
;MLKNELLELIKELDNDKEVDEIILSQGFAKPINDINGFNELLASNKEIQSLVDNKVTQGIDSFKKKGMQKLIEAEVLKRTGNNETEEQKAIRELKEKLENMEKEKTRAQMISKYKDTLTEKKIPTKLIDFVLGEDDETTNANITLFENSMKEFIETSVQDRLKGSSYTPPKNDGVVGKITWEEVLSDSSLYSKYMEQQKQ
;
A
#
# COMPACT_ATOMS: atom_id res chain seq x y z
N MET A 1 33.16 32.64 -12.49
CA MET A 1 33.49 33.53 -11.36
C MET A 1 33.71 32.70 -10.12
N LEU A 2 34.74 33.02 -9.35
CA LEU A 2 35.03 32.41 -8.06
C LEU A 2 34.27 33.13 -6.94
N LYS A 3 34.00 32.41 -5.84
CA LYS A 3 33.29 32.97 -4.67
C LYS A 3 33.92 34.28 -4.16
N ASN A 4 35.24 34.37 -4.18
CA ASN A 4 35.96 35.54 -3.70
C ASN A 4 35.76 36.77 -4.61
N GLU A 5 35.77 36.56 -5.94
CA GLU A 5 35.49 37.61 -6.93
C GLU A 5 34.05 38.14 -6.79
N LEU A 6 33.09 37.24 -6.54
CA LEU A 6 31.70 37.62 -6.31
C LEU A 6 31.53 38.46 -5.03
N LEU A 7 32.25 38.10 -3.95
CA LEU A 7 32.21 38.82 -2.68
C LEU A 7 32.80 40.22 -2.76
N GLU A 8 33.84 40.43 -3.59
CA GLU A 8 34.40 41.76 -3.83
C GLU A 8 33.42 42.64 -4.58
N LEU A 9 32.80 42.12 -5.65
CA LEU A 9 31.79 42.86 -6.42
C LEU A 9 30.57 43.23 -5.57
N ILE A 10 30.11 42.34 -4.68
CA ILE A 10 28.97 42.64 -3.78
C ILE A 10 29.30 43.75 -2.78
N LYS A 11 30.55 43.85 -2.31
CA LYS A 11 30.97 44.88 -1.35
C LYS A 11 31.05 46.28 -1.96
N GLU A 12 31.24 46.39 -3.26
CA GLU A 12 31.30 47.67 -3.98
C GLU A 12 29.91 48.22 -4.36
N LEU A 13 28.85 47.42 -4.16
CA LEU A 13 27.49 47.80 -4.47
C LEU A 13 26.83 48.55 -3.30
N ASP A 14 25.91 49.46 -3.66
CA ASP A 14 25.14 50.24 -2.69
C ASP A 14 24.10 49.36 -1.99
N ASN A 15 23.93 49.54 -0.67
CA ASN A 15 23.12 48.64 0.16
C ASN A 15 21.61 48.73 -0.16
N ASP A 16 21.17 49.83 -0.78
CA ASP A 16 19.76 50.11 -1.06
C ASP A 16 19.33 49.75 -2.50
N LYS A 17 20.21 49.13 -3.29
CA LYS A 17 19.89 48.72 -4.68
C LYS A 17 19.17 47.37 -4.73
N GLU A 18 18.23 47.25 -5.68
CA GLU A 18 17.53 45.99 -5.91
C GLU A 18 18.49 44.92 -6.46
N VAL A 19 18.46 43.75 -5.83
CA VAL A 19 19.31 42.61 -6.19
C VAL A 19 19.08 42.15 -7.63
N ASP A 20 17.83 42.21 -8.10
CA ASP A 20 17.47 41.82 -9.47
C ASP A 20 18.09 42.77 -10.51
N GLU A 21 18.08 44.07 -10.25
CA GLU A 21 18.70 45.09 -11.11
C GLU A 21 20.23 44.90 -11.15
N ILE A 22 20.84 44.59 -10.01
CA ILE A 22 22.28 44.29 -9.91
C ILE A 22 22.65 43.08 -10.76
N ILE A 23 21.92 41.97 -10.63
CA ILE A 23 22.20 40.72 -11.34
C ILE A 23 22.09 40.92 -12.87
N LEU A 24 21.11 41.69 -13.33
CA LEU A 24 20.89 41.95 -14.75
C LEU A 24 21.87 42.98 -15.32
N SER A 25 22.18 44.05 -14.57
CA SER A 25 23.06 45.14 -15.03
C SER A 25 24.54 44.75 -15.09
N GLN A 26 25.00 43.91 -14.16
CA GLN A 26 26.39 43.44 -14.10
C GLN A 26 26.65 42.24 -15.03
N GLY A 27 25.65 41.83 -15.83
CA GLY A 27 25.81 40.76 -16.81
C GLY A 27 25.96 39.35 -16.21
N PHE A 28 25.63 39.17 -14.94
CA PHE A 28 25.61 37.86 -14.27
C PHE A 28 24.56 36.93 -14.88
N ALA A 29 23.41 37.48 -15.23
CA ALA A 29 22.38 36.80 -15.99
C ALA A 29 22.06 37.63 -17.22
N LYS A 30 22.01 36.97 -18.38
CA LYS A 30 21.45 37.60 -19.59
C LYS A 30 19.92 37.48 -19.51
N PRO A 31 19.17 38.59 -19.44
CA PRO A 31 17.73 38.50 -19.48
C PRO A 31 17.29 37.95 -20.84
N ILE A 32 16.38 36.99 -20.82
CA ILE A 32 15.79 36.42 -22.03
C ILE A 32 14.61 37.30 -22.40
N ASN A 33 14.88 38.29 -23.24
CA ASN A 33 13.90 39.29 -23.63
C ASN A 33 13.22 38.98 -24.97
N ASP A 34 13.77 38.02 -25.72
CA ASP A 34 13.27 37.66 -27.04
C ASP A 34 13.40 36.15 -27.32
N ILE A 35 12.78 35.74 -28.43
CA ILE A 35 12.78 34.35 -28.90
C ILE A 35 14.21 33.90 -29.23
N ASN A 36 15.08 34.79 -29.72
CA ASN A 36 16.46 34.43 -30.05
C ASN A 36 17.26 34.08 -28.81
N GLY A 37 17.16 34.87 -27.73
CA GLY A 37 17.79 34.56 -26.45
C GLY A 37 17.26 33.25 -25.84
N PHE A 38 15.98 32.94 -26.02
CA PHE A 38 15.43 31.66 -25.60
C PHE A 38 15.98 30.49 -26.42
N ASN A 39 16.10 30.65 -27.74
CA ASN A 39 16.70 29.65 -28.62
C ASN A 39 18.18 29.40 -28.30
N GLU A 40 18.94 30.44 -27.96
CA GLU A 40 20.33 30.31 -27.51
C GLU A 40 20.42 29.55 -26.17
N LEU A 41 19.53 29.84 -25.21
CA LEU A 41 19.46 29.10 -23.95
C LEU A 41 19.13 27.62 -24.20
N LEU A 42 18.14 27.34 -25.05
CA LEU A 42 17.77 25.98 -25.45
C LEU A 42 18.94 25.22 -26.10
N ALA A 43 19.68 25.86 -27.00
CA ALA A 43 20.81 25.26 -27.70
C ALA A 43 22.02 25.04 -26.78
N SER A 44 22.20 25.89 -25.77
CA SER A 44 23.34 25.82 -24.84
C SER A 44 23.07 24.93 -23.62
N ASN A 45 21.81 24.64 -23.28
CA ASN A 45 21.45 23.85 -22.10
C ASN A 45 20.61 22.61 -22.45
N LYS A 46 21.25 21.44 -22.39
CA LYS A 46 20.66 20.13 -22.70
C LYS A 46 19.50 19.75 -21.77
N GLU A 47 19.52 20.17 -20.50
CA GLU A 47 18.43 19.87 -19.56
C GLU A 47 17.16 20.65 -19.91
N ILE A 48 17.32 21.94 -20.22
CA ILE A 48 16.22 22.80 -20.65
C ILE A 48 15.67 22.31 -21.99
N GLN A 49 16.55 21.92 -22.92
CA GLN A 49 16.14 21.30 -24.17
C GLN A 49 15.30 20.03 -23.93
N SER A 50 15.77 19.12 -23.09
CA SER A 50 15.05 17.88 -22.79
C SER A 50 13.70 18.11 -22.11
N LEU A 51 13.60 19.11 -21.22
CA LEU A 51 12.33 19.50 -20.61
C LEU A 51 11.34 20.05 -21.65
N VAL A 52 11.80 20.91 -22.56
CA VAL A 52 10.97 21.46 -23.63
C VAL A 52 10.52 20.35 -24.58
N ASP A 53 11.42 19.46 -25.01
CA ASP A 53 11.09 18.31 -25.85
C ASP A 53 10.06 17.38 -25.19
N ASN A 54 10.19 17.13 -23.89
CA ASN A 54 9.23 16.34 -23.13
C ASN A 54 7.86 17.02 -23.09
N LYS A 55 7.81 18.32 -22.80
CA LYS A 55 6.56 19.10 -22.78
C LYS A 55 5.90 19.16 -24.15
N VAL A 56 6.68 19.32 -25.23
CA VAL A 56 6.20 19.26 -26.61
C VAL A 56 5.63 17.88 -26.91
N THR A 57 6.34 16.81 -26.54
CA THR A 57 5.86 15.42 -26.72
C THR A 57 4.57 15.17 -25.95
N GLN A 58 4.48 15.57 -24.68
CA GLN A 58 3.27 15.49 -23.87
C GLN A 58 2.13 16.31 -24.49
N GLY A 59 2.42 17.50 -25.03
CA GLY A 59 1.47 18.33 -25.75
C GLY A 59 0.95 17.65 -27.01
N ILE A 60 1.84 17.06 -27.81
CA ILE A 60 1.50 16.29 -29.02
C ILE A 60 0.67 15.06 -28.65
N ASP A 61 1.03 14.31 -27.61
CA ASP A 61 0.28 13.12 -27.19
C ASP A 61 -1.09 13.49 -26.62
N SER A 62 -1.17 14.57 -25.85
CA SER A 62 -2.45 15.12 -25.39
C SER A 62 -3.31 15.58 -26.57
N PHE A 63 -2.71 16.24 -27.56
CA PHE A 63 -3.38 16.63 -28.79
C PHE A 63 -3.84 15.42 -29.59
N LYS A 64 -3.03 14.38 -29.77
CA LYS A 64 -3.42 13.13 -30.43
C LYS A 64 -4.58 12.44 -29.70
N LYS A 65 -4.53 12.37 -28.37
CA LYS A 65 -5.57 11.69 -27.58
C LYS A 65 -6.88 12.48 -27.50
N LYS A 66 -6.82 13.81 -27.37
CA LYS A 66 -8.00 14.65 -27.07
C LYS A 66 -8.36 15.62 -28.19
N GLY A 67 -7.37 16.22 -28.85
CA GLY A 67 -7.55 17.20 -29.91
C GLY A 67 -7.88 16.58 -31.27
N MET A 68 -7.18 15.51 -31.65
CA MET A 68 -7.40 14.79 -32.91
C MET A 68 -8.78 14.16 -32.93
N GLN A 69 -9.22 13.57 -31.82
CA GLN A 69 -10.56 13.04 -31.67
C GLN A 69 -11.64 14.11 -31.92
N LYS A 70 -11.48 15.31 -31.33
CA LYS A 70 -12.38 16.46 -31.58
C LYS A 70 -12.35 16.96 -33.02
N LEU A 71 -11.19 16.96 -33.68
CA LEU A 71 -11.07 17.36 -35.09
C LEU A 71 -11.71 16.33 -36.03
N ILE A 72 -11.54 15.04 -35.74
CA ILE A 72 -12.20 13.95 -36.46
C ILE A 72 -13.71 14.08 -36.27
N GLU A 73 -14.19 14.24 -35.03
CA GLU A 73 -15.61 14.45 -34.73
C GLU A 73 -16.17 15.69 -35.44
N ALA A 74 -15.44 16.81 -35.45
CA ALA A 74 -15.87 18.04 -36.13
C ALA A 74 -15.88 17.91 -37.66
N GLU A 75 -14.90 17.23 -38.26
CA GLU A 75 -14.85 17.00 -39.71
C GLU A 75 -15.90 15.95 -40.13
N VAL A 76 -16.11 14.91 -39.32
CA VAL A 76 -17.21 13.95 -39.49
C VAL A 76 -18.54 14.70 -39.40
N LEU A 77 -18.76 15.55 -38.40
CA LEU A 77 -19.96 16.37 -38.25
C LEU A 77 -20.17 17.32 -39.45
N LYS A 78 -19.11 17.94 -39.98
CA LYS A 78 -19.18 18.78 -41.19
C LYS A 78 -19.55 17.98 -42.45
N ARG A 79 -19.05 16.76 -42.58
CA ARG A 79 -19.31 15.90 -43.75
C ARG A 79 -20.62 15.12 -43.67
N THR A 80 -21.10 14.85 -42.47
CA THR A 80 -22.29 13.99 -42.23
C THR A 80 -23.49 14.75 -41.66
N GLY A 81 -23.32 15.99 -41.20
CA GLY A 81 -24.40 16.90 -40.86
C GLY A 81 -25.26 16.54 -39.63
N ASN A 82 -24.97 15.46 -38.90
CA ASN A 82 -25.73 15.05 -37.71
C ASN A 82 -24.83 14.33 -36.68
N ASN A 83 -25.20 14.44 -35.41
CA ASN A 83 -24.57 13.79 -34.25
C ASN A 83 -24.33 12.29 -34.48
N GLU A 84 -23.36 11.70 -33.75
CA GLU A 84 -23.10 10.25 -33.65
C GLU A 84 -24.34 9.40 -33.97
N THR A 85 -24.25 8.49 -34.94
CA THR A 85 -25.34 7.54 -35.20
C THR A 85 -25.62 6.74 -33.92
N GLU A 86 -26.89 6.52 -33.58
CA GLU A 86 -27.31 5.77 -32.37
C GLU A 86 -26.59 4.42 -32.23
N GLU A 87 -26.23 3.80 -33.36
CA GLU A 87 -25.46 2.56 -33.44
C GLU A 87 -24.08 2.65 -32.77
N GLN A 88 -23.35 3.77 -32.90
CA GLN A 88 -22.02 3.92 -32.31
C GLN A 88 -22.07 4.12 -30.79
N LYS A 89 -23.08 4.86 -30.31
CA LYS A 89 -23.36 5.00 -28.88
C LYS A 89 -23.78 3.66 -28.27
N ALA A 90 -24.64 2.92 -28.96
CA ALA A 90 -25.04 1.58 -28.56
C ALA A 90 -23.84 0.61 -28.52
N ILE A 91 -22.93 0.65 -29.49
CA ILE A 91 -21.73 -0.20 -29.50
C ILE A 91 -20.81 0.12 -28.31
N ARG A 92 -20.64 1.40 -27.96
CA ARG A 92 -19.83 1.79 -26.79
C ARG A 92 -20.45 1.30 -25.48
N GLU A 93 -21.74 1.53 -25.28
CA GLU A 93 -22.47 1.06 -24.09
C GLU A 93 -22.46 -0.47 -23.99
N LEU A 94 -22.64 -1.17 -25.13
CA LEU A 94 -22.55 -2.63 -25.18
C LEU A 94 -21.16 -3.15 -24.85
N LYS A 95 -20.09 -2.49 -25.33
CA LYS A 95 -18.71 -2.87 -24.99
C LYS A 95 -18.41 -2.69 -23.51
N GLU A 96 -18.80 -1.55 -22.94
CA GLU A 96 -18.60 -1.29 -21.51
C GLU A 96 -19.37 -2.29 -20.64
N LYS A 97 -20.60 -2.62 -21.04
CA LYS A 97 -21.40 -3.65 -20.37
C LYS A 97 -20.77 -5.03 -20.48
N LEU A 98 -20.22 -5.40 -21.64
CA LEU A 98 -19.53 -6.67 -21.84
C LEU A 98 -18.26 -6.76 -20.99
N GLU A 99 -17.45 -5.71 -20.94
CA GLU A 99 -16.22 -5.69 -20.13
C GLU A 99 -16.53 -5.84 -18.64
N ASN A 100 -17.56 -5.14 -18.15
CA ASN A 100 -18.00 -5.29 -16.75
C ASN A 100 -18.51 -6.70 -16.46
N MET A 101 -19.31 -7.27 -17.36
CA MET A 101 -19.77 -8.67 -17.23
C MET A 101 -18.63 -9.68 -17.25
N GLU A 102 -17.60 -9.48 -18.08
CA GLU A 102 -16.43 -10.35 -18.11
C GLU A 102 -15.64 -10.28 -16.80
N LYS A 103 -15.45 -9.08 -16.25
CA LYS A 103 -14.82 -8.89 -14.93
C LYS A 103 -15.61 -9.56 -13.82
N GLU A 104 -16.92 -9.35 -13.77
CA GLU A 104 -17.79 -10.00 -12.77
C GLU A 104 -17.77 -11.53 -12.90
N LYS A 105 -17.82 -12.05 -14.13
CA LYS A 105 -17.75 -13.50 -14.37
C LYS A 105 -16.41 -14.08 -13.92
N THR A 106 -15.31 -13.42 -14.26
CA THR A 106 -13.97 -13.83 -13.86
C THR A 106 -13.85 -13.83 -12.34
N ARG A 107 -14.34 -12.78 -11.68
CA ARG A 107 -14.39 -12.69 -10.22
C ARG A 107 -15.24 -13.81 -9.61
N ALA A 108 -16.42 -14.10 -10.16
CA ALA A 108 -17.29 -15.18 -9.69
C ALA A 108 -16.65 -16.57 -9.84
N GLN A 109 -15.93 -16.80 -10.95
CA GLN A 109 -15.17 -18.04 -11.17
C GLN A 109 -14.05 -18.20 -10.14
N MET A 110 -13.30 -17.13 -9.87
CA MET A 110 -12.27 -17.13 -8.83
C MET A 110 -12.86 -17.37 -7.44
N ILE A 111 -13.96 -16.70 -7.09
CA ILE A 111 -14.68 -16.94 -5.83
C ILE A 111 -15.07 -18.41 -5.70
N SER A 112 -15.61 -19.02 -6.74
CA SER A 112 -15.99 -20.44 -6.71
C SER A 112 -14.78 -21.35 -6.51
N LYS A 113 -13.66 -21.07 -7.18
CA LYS A 113 -12.42 -21.84 -7.09
C LYS A 113 -11.80 -21.78 -5.69
N TYR A 114 -11.75 -20.59 -5.10
CA TYR A 114 -11.12 -20.37 -3.79
C TYR A 114 -12.02 -20.69 -2.59
N LYS A 115 -13.33 -20.87 -2.80
CA LYS A 115 -14.27 -21.25 -1.73
C LYS A 115 -13.88 -22.57 -1.06
N ASP A 116 -13.46 -23.56 -1.85
CA ASP A 116 -13.04 -24.86 -1.34
C ASP A 116 -11.70 -24.74 -0.60
N THR A 117 -10.73 -24.01 -1.17
CA THR A 117 -9.43 -23.73 -0.55
C THR A 117 -9.55 -23.00 0.79
N LEU A 118 -10.46 -22.02 0.90
CA LEU A 118 -10.72 -21.32 2.16
C LEU A 118 -11.32 -22.27 3.22
N THR A 119 -12.22 -23.16 2.80
CA THR A 119 -12.84 -24.14 3.69
C THR A 119 -11.80 -25.13 4.21
N GLU A 120 -10.90 -25.62 3.36
CA GLU A 120 -9.78 -26.49 3.75
C GLU A 120 -8.85 -25.83 4.77
N LYS A 121 -8.54 -24.54 4.57
CA LYS A 121 -7.69 -23.75 5.47
C LYS A 121 -8.42 -23.25 6.72
N LYS A 122 -9.68 -23.66 6.93
CA LYS A 122 -10.54 -23.22 8.05
C LYS A 122 -10.74 -21.70 8.12
N ILE A 123 -10.66 -21.03 6.98
CA ILE A 123 -10.94 -19.61 6.84
C ILE A 123 -12.42 -19.43 6.48
N PRO A 124 -13.17 -18.56 7.17
CA PRO A 124 -14.57 -18.28 6.82
C PRO A 124 -14.71 -17.80 5.37
N THR A 125 -15.57 -18.47 4.59
CA THR A 125 -15.84 -18.12 3.18
C THR A 125 -16.42 -16.72 2.99
N LYS A 126 -16.97 -16.11 4.05
CA LYS A 126 -17.40 -14.71 4.07
C LYS A 126 -16.26 -13.72 3.84
N LEU A 127 -15.01 -14.13 4.06
CA LEU A 127 -13.82 -13.30 3.88
C LEU A 127 -13.22 -13.42 2.48
N ILE A 128 -13.86 -14.17 1.58
CA ILE A 128 -13.33 -14.39 0.23
C ILE A 128 -13.07 -13.09 -0.53
N ASP A 129 -13.95 -12.09 -0.41
CA ASP A 129 -13.78 -10.80 -1.07
C ASP A 129 -12.56 -10.00 -0.60
N PHE A 130 -12.04 -10.30 0.60
CA PHE A 130 -10.88 -9.63 1.18
C PHE A 130 -9.56 -10.35 0.88
N VAL A 131 -9.62 -11.66 0.63
CA VAL A 131 -8.43 -12.44 0.25
C VAL A 131 -8.26 -12.55 -1.27
N LEU A 132 -9.31 -12.31 -2.05
CA LEU A 132 -9.29 -12.39 -3.51
C LEU A 132 -8.43 -11.26 -4.11
N GLY A 133 -7.33 -11.64 -4.77
CA GLY A 133 -6.44 -10.73 -5.48
C GLY A 133 -6.79 -10.57 -6.97
N GLU A 134 -5.90 -9.90 -7.71
CA GLU A 134 -6.02 -9.75 -9.16
C GLU A 134 -5.76 -11.07 -9.90
N ASP A 135 -5.00 -11.97 -9.29
CA ASP A 135 -4.61 -13.25 -9.87
C ASP A 135 -4.61 -14.39 -8.82
N ASP A 136 -4.32 -15.60 -9.30
CA ASP A 136 -4.26 -16.80 -8.46
C ASP A 136 -3.11 -16.75 -7.42
N GLU A 137 -1.99 -16.12 -7.77
CA GLU A 137 -0.80 -16.07 -6.92
C GLU A 137 -1.01 -15.14 -5.73
N THR A 138 -1.48 -13.93 -5.99
CA THR A 138 -1.85 -12.92 -5.00
C THR A 138 -2.97 -13.43 -4.10
N THR A 139 -3.97 -14.14 -4.64
CA THR A 139 -5.04 -14.75 -3.83
C THR A 139 -4.46 -15.81 -2.88
N ASN A 140 -3.59 -16.70 -3.35
CA ASN A 140 -2.95 -17.71 -2.51
C ASN A 140 -2.02 -17.09 -1.45
N ALA A 141 -1.29 -16.03 -1.79
CA ALA A 141 -0.44 -15.30 -0.86
C ALA A 141 -1.28 -14.63 0.25
N ASN A 142 -2.39 -13.97 -0.11
CA ASN A 142 -3.31 -13.34 0.83
C ASN A 142 -3.93 -14.38 1.79
N ILE A 143 -4.37 -15.51 1.25
CA ILE A 143 -4.91 -16.62 2.04
C ILE A 143 -3.87 -17.13 3.05
N THR A 144 -2.61 -17.31 2.62
CA THR A 144 -1.52 -17.80 3.49
C THR A 144 -1.16 -16.78 4.56
N LEU A 145 -1.08 -15.49 4.20
CA LEU A 145 -0.82 -14.39 5.13
C LEU A 145 -1.91 -14.31 6.20
N PHE A 146 -3.17 -14.41 5.78
CA PHE A 146 -4.32 -14.39 6.68
C PHE A 146 -4.31 -15.62 7.62
N GLU A 147 -4.03 -16.81 7.09
CA GLU A 147 -3.94 -18.05 7.87
C GLU A 147 -2.88 -17.92 8.98
N ASN A 148 -1.68 -17.45 8.65
CA ASN A 148 -0.59 -17.30 9.62
C ASN A 148 -0.93 -16.26 10.70
N SER A 149 -1.46 -15.11 10.28
CA SER A 149 -1.84 -14.03 11.21
C SER A 149 -2.95 -14.47 12.17
N MET A 150 -3.94 -15.23 11.67
CA MET A 150 -5.00 -15.78 12.51
C MET A 150 -4.49 -16.82 13.51
N LYS A 151 -3.59 -17.71 13.10
CA LYS A 151 -3.01 -18.71 14.01
C LYS A 151 -2.28 -18.04 15.17
N GLU A 152 -1.41 -17.07 14.89
CA GLU A 152 -0.69 -16.31 15.90
C GLU A 152 -1.63 -15.58 16.86
N PHE A 153 -2.69 -14.94 16.32
CA PHE A 153 -3.69 -14.26 17.13
C PHE A 153 -4.47 -15.22 18.04
N ILE A 154 -4.87 -16.39 17.51
CA ILE A 154 -5.58 -17.42 18.28
C ILE A 154 -4.66 -17.99 19.36
N GLU A 155 -3.41 -18.32 19.03
CA GLU A 155 -2.43 -18.82 20.00
C GLU A 155 -2.21 -17.82 21.14
N THR A 156 -2.00 -16.55 20.82
CA THR A 156 -1.87 -15.48 21.82
C THR A 156 -3.12 -15.38 22.69
N SER A 157 -4.31 -15.37 22.08
CA SER A 157 -5.59 -15.31 22.79
C SER A 157 -5.81 -16.53 23.70
N VAL A 158 -5.41 -17.72 23.27
CA VAL A 158 -5.49 -18.95 24.08
C VAL A 158 -4.48 -18.90 25.22
N GLN A 159 -3.26 -18.44 24.99
CA GLN A 159 -2.25 -18.24 26.04
C GLN A 159 -2.74 -17.25 27.09
N ASP A 160 -3.34 -16.13 26.69
CA ASP A 160 -3.91 -15.15 27.61
C ASP A 160 -5.09 -15.72 28.39
N ARG A 161 -5.96 -16.51 27.74
CA ARG A 161 -7.03 -17.24 28.42
C ARG A 161 -6.49 -18.25 29.42
N LEU A 162 -5.47 -19.04 29.07
CA LEU A 162 -4.88 -20.04 29.95
C LEU A 162 -4.17 -19.40 31.16
N LYS A 163 -3.50 -18.26 30.95
CA LYS A 163 -2.91 -17.45 32.04
C LYS A 163 -3.98 -16.86 32.94
N GLY A 164 -5.07 -16.34 32.36
CA GLY A 164 -6.19 -15.73 33.08
C GLY A 164 -7.10 -16.75 33.77
N SER A 165 -7.21 -17.97 33.22
CA SER A 165 -7.92 -19.11 33.81
C SER A 165 -6.99 -19.90 34.73
N SER A 166 -6.23 -19.21 35.57
CA SER A 166 -5.55 -19.84 36.71
C SER A 166 -6.62 -20.25 37.73
N TYR A 167 -7.37 -21.31 37.40
CA TYR A 167 -7.84 -22.20 38.44
C TYR A 167 -6.57 -22.78 39.04
N THR A 168 -6.10 -22.17 40.12
CA THR A 168 -5.27 -22.89 41.08
C THR A 168 -6.22 -23.92 41.67
N PRO A 169 -6.04 -25.23 41.42
CA PRO A 169 -6.73 -26.23 42.22
C PRO A 169 -6.49 -25.86 43.67
N PRO A 170 -7.52 -25.87 44.54
CA PRO A 170 -7.30 -25.56 45.94
C PRO A 170 -6.09 -26.37 46.38
N LYS A 171 -5.04 -25.67 46.82
CA LYS A 171 -4.01 -26.32 47.63
C LYS A 171 -4.80 -27.00 48.72
N ASN A 172 -4.78 -28.32 48.76
CA ASN A 172 -5.27 -29.07 49.90
C ASN A 172 -4.50 -28.54 51.11
N ASP A 173 -5.08 -27.57 51.80
CA ASP A 173 -4.73 -27.24 53.17
C ASP A 173 -5.14 -28.46 54.00
N GLY A 174 -4.20 -29.40 54.12
CA GLY A 174 -4.27 -30.53 55.03
C GLY A 174 -4.73 -31.84 54.40
N VAL A 175 -3.77 -32.76 54.27
CA VAL A 175 -3.94 -34.22 54.14
C VAL A 175 -4.34 -34.72 52.74
N VAL A 176 -3.36 -34.76 51.84
CA VAL A 176 -3.31 -35.77 50.78
C VAL A 176 -2.27 -36.81 51.20
N GLY A 177 -2.72 -38.03 51.47
CA GLY A 177 -1.89 -39.14 51.93
C GLY A 177 -1.99 -39.34 53.43
N LYS A 178 -2.69 -40.40 53.85
CA LYS A 178 -2.48 -40.99 55.18
C LYS A 178 -1.00 -41.35 55.28
N ILE A 179 -0.29 -40.88 56.30
CA ILE A 179 1.07 -41.32 56.61
C ILE A 179 1.03 -42.85 56.69
N THR A 180 1.89 -43.51 55.93
CA THR A 180 2.00 -44.96 55.88
C THR A 180 3.09 -45.44 56.84
N TRP A 181 3.03 -46.71 57.23
CA TRP A 181 4.06 -47.29 58.10
C TRP A 181 5.44 -47.31 57.43
N GLU A 182 5.48 -47.44 56.09
CA GLU A 182 6.71 -47.46 55.29
C GLU A 182 7.46 -46.13 55.33
N GLU A 183 6.73 -45.02 55.34
CA GLU A 183 7.30 -43.67 55.51
C GLU A 183 7.86 -43.46 56.92
N VAL A 184 7.21 -44.02 57.95
CA VAL A 184 7.67 -43.95 59.35
C VAL A 184 8.96 -44.76 59.57
N LEU A 185 9.12 -45.89 58.86
CA LEU A 185 10.35 -46.67 58.92
C LEU A 185 11.54 -45.95 58.27
N SER A 186 11.26 -45.09 57.28
CA SER A 186 12.28 -44.30 56.58
C SER A 186 12.63 -43.00 57.32
N ASP A 187 11.65 -42.41 58.02
CA ASP A 187 11.82 -41.23 58.86
C ASP A 187 11.10 -41.40 60.21
N SER A 188 11.87 -41.74 61.23
CA SER A 188 11.38 -41.96 62.59
C SER A 188 10.69 -40.74 63.21
N SER A 189 10.91 -39.52 62.68
CA SER A 189 10.24 -38.31 63.18
C SER A 189 8.74 -38.26 62.87
N LEU A 190 8.27 -39.12 61.94
CA LEU A 190 6.87 -39.21 61.53
C LEU A 190 6.02 -40.12 62.43
N TYR A 191 6.63 -40.86 63.36
CA TYR A 191 5.93 -41.84 64.22
C TYR A 191 4.78 -41.23 65.02
N SER A 192 5.01 -40.09 65.69
CA SER A 192 3.99 -39.45 66.52
C SER A 192 2.77 -39.01 65.71
N LYS A 193 3.01 -38.50 64.49
CA LYS A 193 1.93 -38.06 63.57
C LYS A 193 1.15 -39.24 63.00
N TYR A 194 1.82 -40.35 62.69
CA TYR A 194 1.16 -41.60 62.28
C TYR A 194 0.24 -42.15 63.39
N MET A 195 0.71 -42.15 64.64
CA MET A 195 -0.09 -42.65 65.77
C MET A 195 -1.31 -41.78 66.08
N GLU A 196 -1.22 -40.46 65.91
CA GLU A 196 -2.38 -39.56 66.01
C GLU A 196 -3.40 -39.82 64.90
N GLN A 197 -2.94 -40.14 63.69
CA GLN A 197 -3.80 -40.46 62.55
C GLN A 197 -4.60 -41.76 62.74
N GLN A 198 -4.08 -42.74 63.48
CA GLN A 198 -4.78 -43.99 63.77
C GLN A 198 -5.83 -43.87 64.91
N LYS A 199 -5.87 -42.73 65.60
CA LYS A 199 -6.81 -42.49 66.71
C LYS A 199 -8.11 -41.77 66.30
N GLN A 200 -8.21 -41.29 65.06
CA GLN A 200 -9.46 -40.84 64.43
C GLN A 200 -10.15 -42.00 63.72
#